data_AF-A0A3D2M709-F1
#
_entry.id   AF-A0A3D2M709-F1
#
_cell.length_a   1.000
_cell.length_b   1.000
_cell.length_c   1.000
_cell.angle_alpha   90.00
_cell.angle_beta   90.00
_cell.angle_gamma   90.00
#
_symmetry.space_group_name_H-M   'P 1'
#
loop_
_entity.id
_entity.type
_entity.pdbx_description
1 polymer ?
#
loop_
_entity_poly.entity_id
_entity_poly.type
_entity_poly.pdbx_seq_one_letter_code
_entity_poly.pdbx_strand_id
1 'polypeptide(L)'
;MLDRNARLQALQQALKERILILDGGMGTMIQSYRLEESDYRGERFADWPQDLKGNNDLLILTRPDAISAIEKAYFDAGADIVETNTFNATRVSQADYGMEALVYELNVEGARLARQAADAKTAETPDRPRFVAGVLGPTSRTCSLSPDVNNPGYRNVTFDELVENYTEATRGLIEGGSDLILIETIFDTLNAKAAIFAVQQVFEEIGFELPIMISGTITDASGRTLSGQTTEAFWNSVRHANPISVGLNCALGAKELRPYLEELSNKAETHVSAHPNAGLPNAFGEYDESPAEMARVVEEFAASGFLNIVGGCCGTTPAHIEAIAKAVAKHAPRAIPDIPKACRLSGLEPFTIDRNSLFVNVGERTNITGSAKFARLIREENYTEALEVALQQVEAGAQVIDINMDEGMLDSKKAMVTFLNLIAGEPDISRVPIMIDSSKWEVIEAGLKCIQGKGIVNSISMKEGVEAFKHHARLCKRYGAAVVVMAFDEAGQADTAERKREICQR
;
A
#
# COMPACT_ATOMS: atom_id res chain seq x y z
N MET A 1 23.19 -12.04 -19.61
CA MET A 1 22.12 -11.60 -18.70
C MET A 1 20.79 -11.98 -19.31
N LEU A 2 19.85 -12.50 -18.52
CA LEU A 2 18.49 -12.73 -18.98
C LEU A 2 17.82 -11.38 -19.23
N ASP A 3 17.06 -11.24 -20.31
CA ASP A 3 16.20 -10.07 -20.49
C ASP A 3 15.10 -10.04 -19.41
N ARG A 4 14.47 -8.88 -19.23
CA ARG A 4 13.44 -8.68 -18.19
C ARG A 4 12.29 -9.68 -18.31
N ASN A 5 11.81 -9.95 -19.52
CA ASN A 5 10.67 -10.86 -19.71
C ASN A 5 11.02 -12.30 -19.28
N ALA A 6 12.23 -12.76 -19.62
CA ALA A 6 12.72 -14.06 -19.18
C ALA A 6 12.83 -14.15 -17.65
N ARG A 7 13.29 -13.08 -16.98
CA ARG A 7 13.32 -13.02 -15.51
C ARG A 7 11.91 -13.05 -14.91
N LEU A 8 10.97 -12.28 -15.45
CA LEU A 8 9.58 -12.27 -14.96
C LEU A 8 8.90 -13.64 -15.12
N GLN A 9 9.14 -14.34 -16.23
CA GLN A 9 8.64 -15.71 -16.41
C GLN A 9 9.27 -16.68 -15.41
N ALA A 10 10.59 -16.57 -15.17
CA ALA A 10 11.27 -17.39 -14.19
C ALA A 10 10.75 -17.14 -12.76
N LEU A 11 10.44 -15.89 -12.40
CA LEU A 11 9.82 -15.55 -11.12
C LEU A 11 8.45 -16.23 -10.96
N GLN A 12 7.58 -16.09 -11.96
CA GLN A 12 6.25 -16.70 -11.94
C GLN A 12 6.31 -18.23 -11.85
N GLN A 13 7.31 -18.84 -12.50
CA GLN A 13 7.52 -20.28 -12.41
C GLN A 13 8.02 -20.67 -11.02
N ALA A 14 8.99 -19.94 -10.47
CA ALA A 14 9.57 -20.24 -9.17
C ALA A 14 8.53 -20.12 -8.03
N LEU A 15 7.61 -19.15 -8.08
CA LEU A 15 6.50 -19.01 -7.13
C LEU A 15 5.53 -20.20 -7.12
N LYS A 16 5.43 -20.95 -8.23
CA LYS A 16 4.61 -22.17 -8.32
C LYS A 16 5.33 -23.39 -7.77
N GLU A 17 6.66 -23.41 -7.84
CA GLU A 17 7.48 -24.58 -7.52
C GLU A 17 7.90 -24.60 -6.05
N ARG A 18 8.14 -23.44 -5.43
CA ARG A 18 8.68 -23.34 -4.08
C ARG A 18 8.34 -22.02 -3.40
N ILE A 19 8.51 -21.99 -2.07
CA ILE A 19 8.49 -20.75 -1.30
C ILE A 19 9.77 -19.96 -1.65
N LEU A 20 9.61 -18.72 -2.11
CA LEU A 20 10.73 -17.83 -2.40
C LEU A 20 11.24 -17.14 -1.14
N ILE A 21 12.54 -16.90 -1.11
CA ILE A 21 13.20 -16.23 0.00
C ILE A 21 13.43 -14.76 -0.36
N LEU A 22 12.82 -13.86 0.40
CA LEU A 22 13.16 -12.44 0.44
C LEU A 22 14.35 -12.24 1.40
N ASP A 23 15.11 -11.17 1.23
CA ASP A 23 16.25 -10.86 2.08
C ASP A 23 15.85 -10.39 3.49
N GLY A 24 16.80 -9.81 4.21
CA GLY A 24 16.63 -9.33 5.57
C GLY A 24 16.79 -7.82 5.68
N GLY A 25 16.88 -7.31 6.91
CA GLY A 25 16.94 -5.87 7.18
C GLY A 25 18.23 -5.19 6.69
N MET A 26 18.14 -4.44 5.59
CA MET A 26 19.21 -3.57 5.08
C MET A 26 19.76 -2.62 6.16
N GLY A 27 18.87 -1.93 6.88
CA GLY A 27 19.25 -1.02 7.97
C GLY A 27 20.02 -1.72 9.10
N THR A 28 19.65 -2.95 9.45
CA THR A 28 20.36 -3.76 10.45
C THR A 28 21.78 -4.07 10.00
N MET A 29 21.96 -4.40 8.72
CA MET A 29 23.29 -4.66 8.16
C MET A 29 24.14 -3.39 8.08
N ILE A 30 23.58 -2.25 7.68
CA ILE A 30 24.28 -0.95 7.66
C ILE A 30 24.80 -0.58 9.05
N GLN A 31 24.00 -0.78 10.11
CA GLN A 31 24.40 -0.50 11.49
C GLN A 31 25.67 -1.27 11.91
N SER A 32 25.89 -2.49 11.38
CA SER A 32 27.07 -3.30 11.70
C SER A 32 28.39 -2.70 11.19
N TYR A 33 28.34 -1.84 10.17
CA TYR A 33 29.51 -1.14 9.62
C TYR A 33 29.96 0.04 10.50
N ARG A 34 29.11 0.49 11.45
CA ARG A 34 29.38 1.64 12.35
C ARG A 34 29.85 2.88 11.58
N LEU A 35 29.14 3.17 10.49
CA LEU A 35 29.43 4.31 9.63
C LEU A 35 29.25 5.64 10.37
N GLU A 36 30.15 6.57 10.11
CA GLU A 36 30.14 7.90 10.71
C GLU A 36 29.70 8.96 9.69
N GLU A 37 29.43 10.18 10.14
CA GLU A 37 28.95 11.29 9.30
C GLU A 37 29.77 11.48 8.01
N SER A 38 31.09 11.30 8.08
CA SER A 38 31.99 11.37 6.92
C SER A 38 31.71 10.31 5.87
N ASP A 39 31.26 9.11 6.26
CA ASP A 39 30.88 8.05 5.34
C ASP A 39 29.59 8.40 4.60
N TYR A 40 28.60 8.98 5.29
CA TYR A 40 27.35 9.41 4.67
C TYR A 40 27.57 10.57 3.70
N ARG A 41 28.44 11.52 4.05
CA ARG A 41 28.79 12.67 3.19
C ARG A 41 29.57 12.25 1.94
N GLY A 42 30.51 11.31 2.08
CA GLY A 42 31.49 11.00 1.05
C GLY A 42 32.22 12.27 0.56
N GLU A 43 32.73 12.23 -0.66
CA GLU A 43 33.36 13.40 -1.28
C GLU A 43 32.31 14.41 -1.80
N ARG A 44 31.20 13.90 -2.36
CA ARG A 44 30.20 14.72 -3.07
C ARG A 44 29.42 15.66 -2.15
N PHE A 45 29.21 15.28 -0.89
CA PHE A 45 28.37 16.03 0.05
C PHE A 45 29.14 16.50 1.29
N ALA A 46 30.48 16.63 1.18
CA ALA A 46 31.34 17.05 2.28
C ALA A 46 30.86 18.36 2.95
N ASP A 47 30.51 19.36 2.14
CA ASP A 47 30.07 20.68 2.59
C ASP A 47 28.54 20.82 2.75
N TRP A 48 27.79 19.72 2.83
CA TRP A 48 26.33 19.77 2.99
C TRP A 48 25.94 20.45 4.31
N PRO A 49 24.95 21.37 4.33
CA PRO A 49 24.74 22.28 5.45
C PRO A 49 24.15 21.65 6.73
N GLN A 50 23.72 20.38 6.67
CA GLN A 50 23.11 19.66 7.79
C GLN A 50 23.62 18.22 7.89
N ASP A 51 23.38 17.57 9.02
CA ASP A 51 23.81 16.20 9.28
C ASP A 51 23.12 15.20 8.34
N LEU A 52 23.90 14.23 7.85
CA LEU A 52 23.43 13.21 6.90
C LEU A 52 23.43 11.80 7.48
N LYS A 53 24.07 11.59 8.63
CA LYS A 53 24.06 10.31 9.35
C LYS A 53 22.63 9.87 9.64
N GLY A 54 22.30 8.65 9.23
CA GLY A 54 20.96 8.07 9.32
C GLY A 54 20.19 8.08 8.00
N ASN A 55 20.61 8.86 6.99
CA ASN A 55 20.08 8.76 5.63
C ASN A 55 20.69 7.53 4.94
N ASN A 56 20.22 6.34 5.29
CA ASN A 56 20.75 5.07 4.79
C ASN A 56 20.68 4.96 3.27
N ASP A 57 19.65 5.53 2.64
CA ASP A 57 19.47 5.54 1.19
C ASP A 57 20.62 6.28 0.48
N LEU A 58 21.17 7.35 1.07
CA LEU A 58 22.30 8.11 0.52
C LEU A 58 23.56 7.26 0.33
N LEU A 59 23.73 6.20 1.13
CA LEU A 59 24.87 5.29 1.04
C LEU A 59 24.93 4.56 -0.29
N ILE A 60 23.85 4.52 -1.08
CA ILE A 60 23.88 4.09 -2.48
C ILE A 60 24.92 4.89 -3.28
N LEU A 61 25.04 6.20 -3.02
CA LEU A 61 25.93 7.10 -3.75
C LEU A 61 27.29 7.23 -3.09
N THR A 62 27.34 7.23 -1.75
CA THR A 62 28.56 7.55 -1.00
C THR A 62 29.33 6.32 -0.53
N ARG A 63 28.65 5.19 -0.30
CA ARG A 63 29.23 3.89 0.06
C ARG A 63 28.60 2.72 -0.73
N PRO A 64 28.61 2.78 -2.08
CA PRO A 64 28.05 1.71 -2.92
C PRO A 64 28.74 0.35 -2.67
N ASP A 65 29.98 0.35 -2.22
CA ASP A 65 30.74 -0.83 -1.82
C ASP A 65 30.09 -1.57 -0.64
N ALA A 66 29.62 -0.83 0.37
CA ALA A 66 28.97 -1.40 1.54
C ALA A 66 27.59 -1.97 1.18
N ILE A 67 26.78 -1.22 0.41
CA ILE A 67 25.45 -1.66 -0.03
C ILE A 67 25.56 -2.93 -0.88
N SER A 68 26.44 -2.94 -1.88
CA SER A 68 26.65 -4.13 -2.74
C SER A 68 27.13 -5.35 -1.94
N ALA A 69 27.95 -5.14 -0.91
CA ALA A 69 28.41 -6.22 -0.03
C ALA A 69 27.26 -6.83 0.79
N ILE A 70 26.32 -6.00 1.26
CA ILE A 70 25.13 -6.45 1.99
C ILE A 70 24.20 -7.26 1.08
N GLU A 71 23.86 -6.75 -0.10
CA GLU A 71 23.02 -7.44 -1.08
C GLU A 71 23.62 -8.81 -1.46
N LYS A 72 24.93 -8.84 -1.73
CA LYS A 72 25.65 -10.08 -2.00
C LYS A 72 25.56 -11.06 -0.83
N ALA A 73 25.72 -10.59 0.42
CA ALA A 73 25.65 -11.45 1.59
C ALA A 73 24.28 -12.11 1.75
N TYR A 74 23.18 -11.41 1.45
CA TYR A 74 21.84 -12.00 1.46
C TYR A 74 21.64 -13.02 0.33
N PHE A 75 22.14 -12.74 -0.87
CA PHE A 75 22.13 -13.71 -1.95
C PHE A 75 22.96 -14.97 -1.65
N ASP A 76 24.11 -14.82 -1.00
CA ASP A 76 24.95 -15.92 -0.55
C ASP A 76 24.27 -16.75 0.56
N ALA A 77 23.45 -16.12 1.41
CA ALA A 77 22.61 -16.79 2.40
C ALA A 77 21.39 -17.52 1.82
N GLY A 78 21.08 -17.31 0.54
CA GLY A 78 20.03 -18.04 -0.16
C GLY A 78 18.77 -17.24 -0.46
N ALA A 79 18.79 -15.92 -0.32
CA ALA A 79 17.74 -15.04 -0.83
C ALA A 79 17.55 -15.25 -2.35
N ASP A 80 16.30 -15.27 -2.79
CA ASP A 80 15.87 -15.28 -4.19
C ASP A 80 15.57 -13.88 -4.72
N ILE A 81 15.03 -13.04 -3.84
CA ILE A 81 14.67 -11.65 -4.08
C ILE A 81 15.46 -10.81 -3.07
N VAL A 82 16.07 -9.72 -3.52
CA VAL A 82 16.61 -8.68 -2.63
C VAL A 82 15.86 -7.38 -2.83
N GLU A 83 15.75 -6.63 -1.75
CA GLU A 83 15.20 -5.29 -1.71
C GLU A 83 16.27 -4.26 -2.09
N THR A 84 15.87 -3.23 -2.87
CA THR A 84 16.73 -2.07 -3.09
C THR A 84 16.84 -1.23 -1.82
N ASN A 85 17.99 -0.61 -1.56
CA ASN A 85 18.17 0.32 -0.43
C ASN A 85 17.48 1.69 -0.65
N THR A 86 16.19 1.69 -0.98
CA THR A 86 15.42 2.86 -1.44
C THR A 86 14.18 3.14 -0.58
N PHE A 87 14.15 2.62 0.65
CA PHE A 87 13.02 2.73 1.56
C PHE A 87 12.58 4.20 1.80
N ASN A 88 13.53 5.12 1.93
CA ASN A 88 13.30 6.56 2.09
C ASN A 88 13.75 7.38 0.88
N ALA A 89 14.00 6.76 -0.28
CA ALA A 89 14.38 7.44 -1.51
C ALA A 89 13.16 8.09 -2.17
N THR A 90 12.49 9.00 -1.45
CA THR A 90 11.33 9.76 -1.92
C THR A 90 11.47 11.22 -1.50
N ARG A 91 10.83 12.15 -2.21
CA ARG A 91 10.94 13.60 -1.92
C ARG A 91 10.54 13.94 -0.49
N VAL A 92 9.45 13.33 -0.01
CA VAL A 92 8.93 13.58 1.35
C VAL A 92 9.95 13.20 2.41
N SER A 93 10.57 12.03 2.31
CA SER A 93 11.59 11.58 3.27
C SER A 93 12.93 12.30 3.09
N GLN A 94 13.36 12.55 1.84
CA GLN A 94 14.64 13.24 1.58
C GLN A 94 14.60 14.73 1.94
N ALA A 95 13.41 15.32 2.09
CA ALA A 95 13.25 16.69 2.59
C ALA A 95 13.79 16.87 4.02
N ASP A 96 13.74 15.82 4.85
CA ASP A 96 14.32 15.83 6.20
C ASP A 96 15.85 16.02 6.16
N TYR A 97 16.48 15.72 5.02
CA TYR A 97 17.91 15.91 4.74
C TYR A 97 18.18 16.98 3.66
N GLY A 98 17.14 17.67 3.16
CA GLY A 98 17.23 18.69 2.10
C GLY A 98 17.68 18.16 0.74
N MET A 99 17.58 16.84 0.53
CA MET A 99 18.16 16.10 -0.60
C MET A 99 17.12 15.68 -1.64
N GLU A 100 15.99 16.39 -1.74
CA GLU A 100 14.87 16.02 -2.62
C GLU A 100 15.28 15.95 -4.11
N ALA A 101 16.32 16.68 -4.50
CA ALA A 101 16.85 16.67 -5.87
C ALA A 101 17.57 15.35 -6.24
N LEU A 102 17.93 14.53 -5.26
CA LEU A 102 18.65 13.25 -5.47
C LEU A 102 17.71 12.06 -5.60
N VAL A 103 16.40 12.23 -5.38
CA VAL A 103 15.42 11.14 -5.32
C VAL A 103 15.46 10.24 -6.54
N TYR A 104 15.42 10.81 -7.74
CA TYR A 104 15.52 10.03 -8.97
C TYR A 104 16.83 9.22 -9.04
N GLU A 105 17.96 9.88 -8.79
CA GLU A 105 19.30 9.28 -8.85
C GLU A 105 19.45 8.14 -7.83
N LEU A 106 18.99 8.34 -6.59
CA LEU A 106 19.01 7.32 -5.54
C LEU A 106 18.26 6.06 -5.98
N ASN A 107 17.09 6.20 -6.58
CA ASN A 107 16.30 5.05 -7.03
C ASN A 107 16.93 4.33 -8.23
N VAL A 108 17.46 5.08 -9.21
CA VAL A 108 18.16 4.48 -10.36
C VAL A 108 19.38 3.70 -9.88
N GLU A 109 20.24 4.34 -9.08
CA GLU A 109 21.51 3.75 -8.66
C GLU A 109 21.28 2.61 -7.67
N GLY A 110 20.29 2.72 -6.78
CA GLY A 110 19.92 1.67 -5.83
C GLY A 110 19.44 0.40 -6.54
N ALA A 111 18.53 0.55 -7.51
CA ALA A 111 18.09 -0.58 -8.33
C ALA A 111 19.22 -1.16 -9.20
N ARG A 112 20.12 -0.31 -9.71
CA ARG A 112 21.27 -0.72 -10.51
C ARG A 112 22.26 -1.57 -9.71
N LEU A 113 22.56 -1.22 -8.46
CA LEU A 113 23.44 -2.00 -7.58
C LEU A 113 22.83 -3.39 -7.29
N ALA A 114 21.57 -3.42 -6.83
CA ALA A 114 20.85 -4.66 -6.57
C ALA A 114 20.79 -5.56 -7.82
N ARG A 115 20.57 -4.97 -9.00
CA ARG A 115 20.55 -5.71 -10.27
C ARG A 115 21.89 -6.33 -10.61
N GLN A 116 22.99 -5.60 -10.40
CA GLN A 116 24.34 -6.10 -10.62
C GLN A 116 24.66 -7.27 -9.67
N ALA A 117 24.30 -7.17 -8.39
CA ALA A 117 24.47 -8.25 -7.42
C ALA A 117 23.64 -9.49 -7.81
N ALA A 118 22.39 -9.30 -8.20
CA ALA A 118 21.49 -10.37 -8.62
C ALA A 118 21.97 -11.08 -9.91
N ASP A 119 22.47 -10.33 -10.88
CA ASP A 119 23.00 -10.88 -12.12
C ASP A 119 24.31 -11.65 -11.90
N ALA A 120 25.20 -11.13 -11.05
CA ALA A 120 26.41 -11.82 -10.64
C ALA A 120 26.07 -13.16 -9.96
N LYS A 121 25.13 -13.16 -9.01
CA LYS A 121 24.71 -14.39 -8.34
C LYS A 121 24.01 -15.38 -9.28
N THR A 122 23.17 -14.88 -10.19
CA THR A 122 22.53 -15.71 -11.21
C THR A 122 23.54 -16.38 -12.13
N ALA A 123 24.66 -15.71 -12.45
CA ALA A 123 25.73 -16.31 -13.26
C ALA A 123 26.45 -17.46 -12.53
N GLU A 124 26.53 -17.42 -11.19
CA GLU A 124 27.07 -18.52 -10.38
C GLU A 124 26.13 -19.74 -10.32
N THR A 125 24.81 -19.51 -10.25
CA THR A 125 23.78 -20.56 -10.22
C THR A 125 22.67 -20.31 -11.26
N PRO A 126 22.90 -20.60 -12.56
CA PRO A 126 21.97 -20.23 -13.63
C PRO A 126 20.58 -20.87 -13.57
N ASP A 127 20.47 -22.02 -12.91
CA ASP A 127 19.22 -22.75 -12.66
C ASP A 127 18.32 -22.09 -11.61
N ARG A 128 18.89 -21.17 -10.82
CA ARG A 128 18.18 -20.41 -9.80
C ARG A 128 18.45 -18.92 -10.05
N PRO A 129 17.67 -18.23 -10.89
CA PRO A 129 17.82 -16.80 -11.10
C PRO A 129 17.50 -15.99 -9.82
N ARG A 130 18.05 -14.78 -9.74
CA ARG A 130 17.81 -13.82 -8.66
C ARG A 130 17.07 -12.58 -9.15
N PHE A 131 16.22 -12.05 -8.29
CA PHE A 131 15.29 -10.97 -8.61
C PHE A 131 15.52 -9.75 -7.72
N VAL A 132 15.10 -8.59 -8.21
CA VAL A 132 15.23 -7.31 -7.49
C VAL A 132 13.85 -6.72 -7.27
N ALA A 133 13.51 -6.45 -6.01
CA ALA A 133 12.34 -5.70 -5.60
C ALA A 133 12.71 -4.23 -5.38
N GLY A 134 12.20 -3.34 -6.24
CA GLY A 134 12.32 -1.91 -6.07
C GLY A 134 11.40 -1.43 -4.96
N VAL A 135 11.97 -1.00 -3.85
CA VAL A 135 11.25 -0.64 -2.63
C VAL A 135 10.71 0.78 -2.68
N LEU A 136 9.43 0.93 -2.35
CA LEU A 136 8.74 2.17 -2.01
C LEU A 136 8.26 2.07 -0.55
N GLY A 137 8.97 2.75 0.36
CA GLY A 137 8.56 2.85 1.76
C GLY A 137 7.41 3.86 1.97
N PRO A 138 6.82 3.91 3.17
CA PRO A 138 5.57 4.63 3.44
C PRO A 138 5.72 6.16 3.60
N THR A 139 6.95 6.68 3.55
CA THR A 139 7.36 8.06 3.91
C THR A 139 7.25 8.39 5.41
N SER A 140 7.69 9.58 5.82
CA SER A 140 7.55 10.10 7.20
C SER A 140 6.19 10.77 7.48
N ARG A 141 5.28 10.85 6.50
CA ARG A 141 4.00 11.57 6.62
C ARG A 141 2.80 10.65 6.39
N THR A 142 1.66 11.00 6.96
CA THR A 142 0.41 10.23 6.90
C THR A 142 -0.65 11.03 6.15
N CYS A 143 -1.36 10.39 5.21
CA CYS A 143 -2.43 11.04 4.44
C CYS A 143 -3.79 10.83 5.10
N SER A 144 -3.98 9.76 5.89
CA SER A 144 -5.26 9.46 6.55
C SER A 144 -5.38 10.03 7.96
N LEU A 145 -4.26 10.35 8.63
CA LEU A 145 -4.22 10.79 10.02
C LEU A 145 -3.74 12.25 10.13
N SER A 146 -4.26 12.99 11.11
CA SER A 146 -3.72 14.30 11.44
C SER A 146 -2.48 14.17 12.33
N PRO A 147 -1.38 14.89 12.05
CA PRO A 147 -0.27 15.02 12.98
C PRO A 147 -0.54 16.03 14.11
N ASP A 148 -1.62 16.83 14.01
CA ASP A 148 -2.00 17.82 15.02
C ASP A 148 -3.21 17.34 15.81
N VAL A 149 -2.99 16.99 17.08
CA VAL A 149 -4.02 16.52 18.01
C VAL A 149 -5.13 17.54 18.26
N ASN A 150 -4.88 18.83 18.02
CA ASN A 150 -5.89 19.89 18.20
C ASN A 150 -6.68 20.16 16.91
N ASN A 151 -6.25 19.62 15.78
CA ASN A 151 -6.91 19.78 14.49
C ASN A 151 -7.04 18.41 13.78
N PRO A 152 -8.05 17.61 14.12
CA PRO A 152 -8.23 16.27 13.55
C PRO A 152 -8.44 16.27 12.02
N GLY A 153 -8.87 17.39 11.44
CA GLY A 153 -9.06 17.56 10.00
C GLY A 153 -7.78 17.93 9.21
N TYR A 154 -6.69 18.29 9.89
CA TYR A 154 -5.44 18.71 9.25
C TYR A 154 -4.69 17.53 8.63
N ARG A 155 -3.99 17.77 7.51
CA ARG A 155 -3.06 16.82 6.87
C ARG A 155 -1.81 17.59 6.47
N ASN A 156 -0.62 17.03 6.75
CA ASN A 156 0.68 17.63 6.40
C ASN A 156 1.24 17.10 5.06
N VAL A 157 0.47 16.27 4.37
CA VAL A 157 0.70 15.81 3.01
C VAL A 157 -0.65 15.50 2.37
N THR A 158 -0.74 15.66 1.06
CA THR A 158 -1.93 15.36 0.26
C THR A 158 -1.72 14.10 -0.58
N PHE A 159 -2.82 13.49 -1.02
CA PHE A 159 -2.77 12.34 -1.92
C PHE A 159 -2.00 12.64 -3.20
N ASP A 160 -2.20 13.84 -3.79
CA ASP A 160 -1.55 14.23 -5.04
C ASP A 160 -0.03 14.44 -4.85
N GLU A 161 0.39 15.05 -3.74
CA GLU A 161 1.82 15.15 -3.39
C GLU A 161 2.47 13.77 -3.22
N LEU A 162 1.76 12.80 -2.61
CA LEU A 162 2.23 11.43 -2.51
C LEU A 162 2.29 10.73 -3.88
N VAL A 163 1.32 10.97 -4.76
CA VAL A 163 1.35 10.43 -6.12
C VAL A 163 2.58 10.94 -6.88
N GLU A 164 2.86 12.24 -6.83
CA GLU A 164 4.06 12.81 -7.46
C GLU A 164 5.34 12.22 -6.86
N ASN A 165 5.40 12.14 -5.53
CA ASN A 165 6.50 11.58 -4.76
C ASN A 165 6.83 10.13 -5.16
N TYR A 166 5.82 9.26 -5.26
CA TYR A 166 5.99 7.87 -5.67
C TYR A 166 6.22 7.72 -7.18
N THR A 167 5.71 8.64 -8.00
CA THR A 167 5.93 8.63 -9.46
C THR A 167 7.41 8.83 -9.79
N GLU A 168 8.07 9.80 -9.15
CA GLU A 168 9.51 10.05 -9.34
C GLU A 168 10.35 8.82 -8.95
N ALA A 169 10.10 8.26 -7.76
CA ALA A 169 10.82 7.08 -7.27
C ALA A 169 10.60 5.85 -8.18
N THR A 170 9.34 5.59 -8.58
CA THR A 170 8.99 4.46 -9.45
C THR A 170 9.72 4.51 -10.79
N ARG A 171 9.80 5.69 -11.42
CA ARG A 171 10.54 5.86 -12.68
C ARG A 171 12.02 5.49 -12.51
N GLY A 172 12.64 5.96 -11.43
CA GLY A 172 14.03 5.65 -11.11
C GLY A 172 14.26 4.15 -10.90
N LEU A 173 13.41 3.48 -10.12
CA LEU A 173 13.50 2.04 -9.86
C LEU A 173 13.38 1.20 -11.14
N ILE A 174 12.45 1.57 -12.03
CA ILE A 174 12.24 0.89 -13.31
C ILE A 174 13.44 1.07 -14.25
N GLU A 175 13.99 2.28 -14.32
CA GLU A 175 15.19 2.57 -15.13
C GLU A 175 16.41 1.80 -14.59
N GLY A 176 16.62 1.81 -13.26
CA GLY A 176 17.73 1.13 -12.61
C GLY A 176 17.69 -0.41 -12.73
N GLY A 177 16.55 -0.98 -13.11
CA GLY A 177 16.47 -2.37 -13.54
C GLY A 177 15.76 -3.32 -12.56
N SER A 178 14.93 -2.80 -11.66
CA SER A 178 14.06 -3.61 -10.80
C SER A 178 13.19 -4.57 -11.61
N ASP A 179 12.92 -5.75 -11.05
CA ASP A 179 11.99 -6.74 -11.62
C ASP A 179 10.59 -6.57 -11.05
N LEU A 180 10.48 -6.16 -9.79
CA LEU A 180 9.24 -5.93 -9.06
C LEU A 180 9.22 -4.53 -8.45
N ILE A 181 8.03 -4.03 -8.14
CA ILE A 181 7.86 -2.88 -7.24
C ILE A 181 7.25 -3.37 -5.94
N LEU A 182 7.92 -3.14 -4.81
CA LEU A 182 7.47 -3.51 -3.47
C LEU A 182 7.02 -2.24 -2.73
N ILE A 183 5.72 -2.13 -2.48
CA ILE A 183 5.14 -1.11 -1.60
C ILE A 183 5.02 -1.74 -0.21
N GLU A 184 5.89 -1.39 0.72
CA GLU A 184 5.99 -2.09 1.99
C GLU A 184 5.93 -1.19 3.22
N THR A 185 5.87 -1.84 4.40
CA THR A 185 5.75 -1.21 5.70
C THR A 185 4.57 -0.23 5.74
N ILE A 186 3.46 -0.63 5.10
CA ILE A 186 2.29 0.23 4.98
C ILE A 186 1.63 0.35 6.34
N PHE A 187 1.87 1.48 7.01
CA PHE A 187 1.17 1.87 8.24
C PHE A 187 -0.11 2.67 7.94
N ASP A 188 -0.19 3.33 6.79
CA ASP A 188 -1.33 4.13 6.31
C ASP A 188 -1.75 3.66 4.91
N THR A 189 -2.94 3.07 4.81
CA THR A 189 -3.45 2.52 3.55
C THR A 189 -3.73 3.59 2.50
N LEU A 190 -4.01 4.84 2.89
CA LEU A 190 -4.20 5.93 1.93
C LEU A 190 -2.89 6.30 1.25
N ASN A 191 -1.76 6.26 1.98
CA ASN A 191 -0.42 6.38 1.37
C ASN A 191 -0.17 5.27 0.35
N ALA A 192 -0.50 4.02 0.69
CA ALA A 192 -0.36 2.90 -0.23
C ALA A 192 -1.24 3.04 -1.47
N LYS A 193 -2.47 3.55 -1.34
CA LYS A 193 -3.33 3.85 -2.49
C LYS A 193 -2.72 4.94 -3.39
N ALA A 194 -2.07 5.95 -2.83
CA ALA A 194 -1.32 6.94 -3.61
C ALA A 194 -0.12 6.31 -4.34
N ALA A 195 0.63 5.42 -3.68
CA ALA A 195 1.72 4.66 -4.31
C ALA A 195 1.21 3.76 -5.45
N ILE A 196 0.13 3.00 -5.24
CA ILE A 196 -0.50 2.17 -6.28
C ILE A 196 -0.93 3.03 -7.47
N PHE A 197 -1.57 4.17 -7.21
CA PHE A 197 -1.99 5.09 -8.26
C PHE A 197 -0.79 5.59 -9.08
N ALA A 198 0.29 6.01 -8.42
CA ALA A 198 1.53 6.45 -9.06
C ALA A 198 2.17 5.35 -9.91
N VAL A 199 2.31 4.14 -9.36
CA VAL A 199 2.90 3.00 -10.06
C VAL A 199 2.11 2.63 -11.31
N GLN A 200 0.77 2.54 -11.20
CA GLN A 200 -0.10 2.27 -12.34
C GLN A 200 -0.05 3.37 -13.39
N GLN A 201 0.03 4.64 -12.97
CA GLN A 201 0.22 5.76 -13.90
C GLN A 201 1.54 5.63 -14.67
N VAL A 202 2.65 5.35 -13.99
CA VAL A 202 3.96 5.14 -14.65
C VAL A 202 3.90 3.96 -15.63
N PHE A 203 3.25 2.86 -15.27
CA PHE A 203 3.08 1.72 -16.18
C PHE A 203 2.31 2.06 -17.45
N GLU A 204 1.24 2.86 -17.34
CA GLU A 204 0.50 3.35 -18.50
C GLU A 204 1.35 4.27 -19.38
N GLU A 205 2.16 5.15 -18.79
CA GLU A 205 3.05 6.08 -19.51
C GLU A 205 4.15 5.35 -20.29
N ILE A 206 4.76 4.31 -19.70
CA ILE A 206 5.87 3.56 -20.33
C ILE A 206 5.40 2.38 -21.19
N GLY A 207 4.13 1.98 -21.10
CA GLY A 207 3.51 0.94 -21.92
C GLY A 207 3.84 -0.50 -21.52
N PHE A 208 4.36 -0.74 -20.31
CA PHE A 208 4.53 -2.07 -19.74
C PHE A 208 4.39 -2.05 -18.21
N GLU A 209 4.09 -3.20 -17.62
CA GLU A 209 3.87 -3.37 -16.18
C GLU A 209 4.97 -4.25 -15.56
N LEU A 210 5.37 -3.92 -14.33
CA LEU A 210 6.11 -4.83 -13.45
C LEU A 210 5.16 -5.42 -12.40
N PRO A 211 5.40 -6.65 -11.90
CA PRO A 211 4.65 -7.18 -10.78
C PRO A 211 4.76 -6.30 -9.54
N ILE A 212 3.62 -6.02 -8.91
CA ILE A 212 3.55 -5.24 -7.66
C ILE A 212 3.47 -6.21 -6.47
N MET A 213 4.34 -6.02 -5.49
CA MET A 213 4.23 -6.63 -4.15
C MET A 213 3.70 -5.57 -3.18
N ILE A 214 2.84 -5.98 -2.26
CA ILE A 214 2.26 -5.10 -1.23
C ILE A 214 2.47 -5.71 0.14
N SER A 215 3.02 -4.97 1.09
CA SER A 215 3.21 -5.44 2.46
C SER A 215 2.71 -4.42 3.49
N GLY A 216 1.73 -4.83 4.29
CA GLY A 216 1.18 -4.05 5.40
C GLY A 216 1.95 -4.22 6.70
N THR A 217 1.79 -3.28 7.63
CA THR A 217 2.33 -3.41 8.99
C THR A 217 1.20 -3.32 10.01
N ILE A 218 1.04 -4.39 10.79
CA ILE A 218 0.16 -4.43 11.96
C ILE A 218 0.95 -3.94 13.16
N THR A 219 0.52 -2.86 13.80
CA THR A 219 1.35 -2.14 14.79
C THR A 219 1.33 -2.77 16.18
N ASP A 220 0.26 -3.48 16.53
CA ASP A 220 0.10 -4.06 17.86
C ASP A 220 -0.84 -5.29 17.87
N ALA A 221 -1.09 -5.81 19.06
CA ALA A 221 -1.94 -6.98 19.29
C ALA A 221 -3.43 -6.77 18.98
N SER A 222 -3.87 -5.56 18.63
CA SER A 222 -5.25 -5.30 18.18
C SER A 222 -5.51 -5.79 16.75
N GLY A 223 -4.47 -6.08 15.98
CA GLY A 223 -4.60 -6.57 14.61
C GLY A 223 -4.90 -5.49 13.59
N ARG A 224 -4.53 -4.24 13.90
CA ARG A 224 -4.78 -3.08 13.05
C ARG A 224 -3.49 -2.43 12.57
N THR A 225 -3.55 -1.80 11.40
CA THR A 225 -2.52 -0.84 10.95
C THR A 225 -2.51 0.39 11.86
N LEU A 226 -1.49 1.25 11.73
CA LEU A 226 -1.47 2.54 12.43
C LEU A 226 -2.69 3.40 12.09
N SER A 227 -3.16 3.33 10.83
CA SER A 227 -4.39 3.99 10.36
C SER A 227 -5.68 3.30 10.79
N GLY A 228 -5.62 2.23 11.60
CA GLY A 228 -6.75 1.58 12.24
C GLY A 228 -7.43 0.47 11.42
N GLN A 229 -6.92 0.10 10.25
CA GLN A 229 -7.54 -0.93 9.40
C GLN A 229 -7.20 -2.35 9.86
N THR A 230 -8.20 -3.24 9.84
CA THR A 230 -7.97 -4.68 10.02
C THR A 230 -7.35 -5.31 8.75
N THR A 231 -6.81 -6.53 8.87
CA THR A 231 -6.17 -7.27 7.77
C THR A 231 -7.06 -7.41 6.53
N GLU A 232 -8.30 -7.90 6.68
CA GLU A 232 -9.21 -8.05 5.53
C GLU A 232 -9.66 -6.68 4.96
N ALA A 233 -9.79 -5.65 5.80
CA ALA A 233 -10.10 -4.30 5.34
C ALA A 233 -8.95 -3.70 4.51
N PHE A 234 -7.71 -3.89 4.96
CA PHE A 234 -6.50 -3.53 4.23
C PHE A 234 -6.46 -4.22 2.86
N TRP A 235 -6.64 -5.54 2.82
CA TRP A 235 -6.67 -6.30 1.55
C TRP A 235 -7.75 -5.78 0.60
N ASN A 236 -8.98 -5.57 1.08
CA ASN A 236 -10.07 -5.02 0.27
C ASN A 236 -9.74 -3.64 -0.32
N SER A 237 -8.96 -2.84 0.40
CA SER A 237 -8.55 -1.49 0.00
C SER A 237 -7.49 -1.50 -1.09
N VAL A 238 -6.55 -2.46 -1.07
CA VAL A 238 -5.38 -2.48 -1.96
C VAL A 238 -5.46 -3.51 -3.10
N ARG A 239 -6.40 -4.48 -3.05
CA ARG A 239 -6.51 -5.56 -4.06
C ARG A 239 -6.66 -5.08 -5.51
N HIS A 240 -7.13 -3.85 -5.72
CA HIS A 240 -7.29 -3.25 -7.05
C HIS A 240 -5.95 -3.04 -7.78
N ALA A 241 -4.82 -3.08 -7.06
CA ALA A 241 -3.48 -3.11 -7.65
C ALA A 241 -3.18 -4.39 -8.45
N ASN A 242 -3.97 -5.46 -8.27
CA ASN A 242 -3.69 -6.81 -8.78
C ASN A 242 -2.26 -7.29 -8.45
N PRO A 243 -1.84 -7.25 -7.17
CA PRO A 243 -0.46 -7.52 -6.81
C PRO A 243 -0.11 -9.00 -7.02
N ILE A 244 1.15 -9.29 -7.35
CA ILE A 244 1.67 -10.67 -7.41
C ILE A 244 1.76 -11.30 -6.03
N SER A 245 1.95 -10.49 -4.98
CA SER A 245 1.83 -10.93 -3.60
C SER A 245 1.29 -9.83 -2.69
N VAL A 246 0.58 -10.24 -1.64
CA VAL A 246 0.20 -9.38 -0.51
C VAL A 246 0.71 -10.00 0.79
N GLY A 247 1.25 -9.20 1.69
CA GLY A 247 1.85 -9.70 2.91
C GLY A 247 1.84 -8.75 4.07
N LEU A 248 2.53 -9.17 5.12
CA LEU A 248 2.75 -8.36 6.31
C LEU A 248 4.22 -8.37 6.73
N ASN A 249 4.71 -7.23 7.20
CA ASN A 249 6.09 -7.07 7.65
C ASN A 249 6.24 -6.09 8.81
N CYS A 250 7.39 -6.19 9.49
CA CYS A 250 7.79 -5.33 10.59
C CYS A 250 6.82 -5.36 11.80
N ALA A 251 7.06 -4.47 12.76
CA ALA A 251 6.38 -4.23 14.03
C ALA A 251 6.23 -5.43 14.97
N LEU A 252 5.58 -6.51 14.52
CA LEU A 252 5.37 -7.73 15.27
C LEU A 252 6.48 -8.76 14.99
N GLY A 253 6.81 -9.54 16.01
CA GLY A 253 7.57 -10.77 15.83
C GLY A 253 6.75 -11.82 15.09
N ALA A 254 7.41 -12.89 14.64
CA ALA A 254 6.74 -13.96 13.89
C ALA A 254 5.58 -14.59 14.70
N LYS A 255 5.72 -14.78 16.01
CA LYS A 255 4.67 -15.44 16.80
C LYS A 255 3.37 -14.61 16.83
N GLU A 256 3.50 -13.31 16.99
CA GLU A 256 2.38 -12.36 17.08
C GLU A 256 1.73 -12.12 15.71
N LEU A 257 2.49 -12.27 14.63
CA LEU A 257 2.01 -12.06 13.26
C LEU A 257 1.10 -13.19 12.74
N ARG A 258 1.25 -14.40 13.30
CA ARG A 258 0.56 -15.62 12.86
C ARG A 258 -0.94 -15.47 12.57
N PRO A 259 -1.80 -14.99 13.50
CA PRO A 259 -3.25 -14.94 13.27
C PRO A 259 -3.62 -14.05 12.08
N TYR A 260 -2.90 -12.95 11.88
CA TYR A 260 -3.16 -12.01 10.77
C TYR A 260 -2.69 -12.58 9.44
N LEU A 261 -1.58 -13.32 9.44
CA LEU A 261 -1.11 -14.04 8.28
C LEU A 261 -2.09 -15.17 7.87
N GLU A 262 -2.65 -15.89 8.84
CA GLU A 262 -3.70 -16.89 8.61
C GLU A 262 -4.95 -16.27 7.99
N GLU A 263 -5.43 -15.14 8.55
CA GLU A 263 -6.55 -14.38 8.00
C GLU A 263 -6.27 -13.96 6.55
N LEU A 264 -5.12 -13.33 6.29
CA LEU A 264 -4.74 -12.88 4.95
C LEU A 264 -4.63 -14.06 3.97
N SER A 265 -4.02 -15.17 4.40
CA SER A 265 -3.91 -16.42 3.64
C SER A 265 -5.26 -16.98 3.23
N ASN A 266 -6.30 -16.85 4.05
CA ASN A 266 -7.64 -17.33 3.71
C ASN A 266 -8.42 -16.40 2.77
N LYS A 267 -7.99 -15.13 2.65
CA LYS A 267 -8.75 -14.06 1.95
C LYS A 267 -8.08 -13.55 0.67
N ALA A 268 -6.77 -13.72 0.53
CA ALA A 268 -6.01 -13.22 -0.61
C ALA A 268 -6.14 -14.14 -1.84
N GLU A 269 -6.61 -13.55 -2.96
CA GLU A 269 -6.71 -14.20 -4.28
C GLU A 269 -5.36 -14.16 -5.05
N THR A 270 -4.25 -14.02 -4.33
CA THR A 270 -2.88 -13.91 -4.85
C THR A 270 -1.89 -14.59 -3.90
N HIS A 271 -0.60 -14.55 -4.20
CA HIS A 271 0.45 -15.11 -3.33
C HIS A 271 0.54 -14.33 -2.01
N VAL A 272 0.97 -15.00 -0.94
CA VAL A 272 1.13 -14.37 0.37
C VAL A 272 2.60 -14.30 0.77
N SER A 273 3.02 -13.13 1.26
CA SER A 273 4.37 -12.88 1.75
C SER A 273 4.39 -12.56 3.24
N ALA A 274 5.50 -12.87 3.93
CA ALA A 274 5.75 -12.38 5.27
C ALA A 274 7.25 -12.18 5.52
N HIS A 275 7.63 -11.04 6.09
CA HIS A 275 8.99 -10.77 6.54
C HIS A 275 8.97 -10.10 7.92
N PRO A 276 8.82 -10.90 9.00
CA PRO A 276 8.73 -10.39 10.36
C PRO A 276 10.08 -9.89 10.88
N ASN A 277 10.06 -9.15 12.00
CA ASN A 277 11.27 -8.80 12.74
C ASN A 277 11.87 -10.03 13.46
N ALA A 278 13.16 -9.96 13.81
CA ALA A 278 13.81 -10.92 14.71
C ALA A 278 13.38 -10.68 16.17
N GLY A 279 12.09 -10.89 16.45
CA GLY A 279 11.46 -10.55 17.71
C GLY A 279 11.12 -9.06 17.85
N LEU A 280 10.73 -8.67 19.07
CA LEU A 280 10.51 -7.26 19.43
C LEU A 280 11.84 -6.61 19.82
N PRO A 281 12.05 -5.32 19.53
CA PRO A 281 13.26 -4.63 19.95
C PRO A 281 13.34 -4.55 21.47
N ASN A 282 14.54 -4.76 22.02
CA ASN A 282 14.81 -4.62 23.44
C ASN A 282 14.90 -3.13 23.85
N ALA A 283 15.15 -2.87 25.13
CA ALA A 283 15.20 -1.49 25.67
C ALA A 283 16.30 -0.60 25.03
N PHE A 284 17.26 -1.20 24.33
CA PHE A 284 18.32 -0.51 23.58
C PHE A 284 18.05 -0.42 22.08
N GLY A 285 16.89 -0.93 21.61
CA GLY A 285 16.52 -0.98 20.20
C GLY A 285 17.17 -2.13 19.42
N GLU A 286 17.81 -3.08 20.11
CA GLU A 286 18.46 -4.25 19.51
C GLU A 286 17.49 -5.44 19.43
N TYR A 287 17.81 -6.43 18.61
CA TYR A 287 16.98 -7.62 18.39
C TYR A 287 17.72 -8.86 18.88
N ASP A 288 17.13 -9.56 19.86
CA ASP A 288 17.78 -10.66 20.57
C ASP A 288 17.40 -12.06 20.04
N GLU A 289 16.37 -12.16 19.18
CA GLU A 289 15.93 -13.45 18.65
C GLU A 289 17.00 -14.04 17.72
N SER A 290 17.39 -15.29 17.99
CA SER A 290 18.44 -15.95 17.22
C SER A 290 17.92 -16.53 15.87
N PRO A 291 18.81 -16.79 14.89
CA PRO A 291 18.43 -17.44 13.63
C PRO A 291 17.64 -18.74 13.81
N ALA A 292 17.99 -19.56 14.79
CA ALA A 292 17.35 -20.84 15.04
C ALA A 292 15.98 -20.71 15.73
N GLU A 293 15.75 -19.63 16.48
CA GLU A 293 14.46 -19.33 17.08
C GLU A 293 13.49 -18.78 16.03
N MET A 294 13.91 -17.75 15.29
CA MET A 294 13.11 -17.15 14.23
C MET A 294 12.72 -18.18 13.16
N ALA A 295 13.68 -18.98 12.67
CA ALA A 295 13.42 -20.01 11.67
C ALA A 295 12.39 -21.06 12.14
N ARG A 296 12.38 -21.40 13.44
CA ARG A 296 11.41 -22.34 14.00
C ARG A 296 9.98 -21.80 13.96
N VAL A 297 9.81 -20.50 14.25
CA VAL A 297 8.49 -19.86 14.21
C VAL A 297 8.03 -19.68 12.78
N VAL A 298 8.90 -19.20 11.90
CA VAL A 298 8.61 -18.99 10.48
C VAL A 298 8.33 -20.31 9.75
N GLU A 299 8.97 -21.41 10.13
CA GLU A 299 8.68 -22.74 9.59
C GLU A 299 7.22 -23.14 9.82
N GLU A 300 6.61 -22.76 10.95
CA GLU A 300 5.21 -23.08 11.23
C GLU A 300 4.27 -22.42 10.22
N PHE A 301 4.56 -21.20 9.76
CA PHE A 301 3.78 -20.54 8.71
C PHE A 301 3.81 -21.33 7.39
N ALA A 302 4.99 -21.81 7.02
CA ALA A 302 5.18 -22.63 5.83
C ALA A 302 4.49 -23.99 5.98
N ALA A 303 4.61 -24.64 7.13
CA ALA A 303 3.97 -25.92 7.44
C ALA A 303 2.44 -25.83 7.45
N SER A 304 1.90 -24.69 7.92
CA SER A 304 0.47 -24.38 7.89
C SER A 304 -0.03 -23.95 6.49
N GLY A 305 0.86 -23.85 5.50
CA GLY A 305 0.52 -23.52 4.12
C GLY A 305 0.11 -22.06 3.92
N PHE A 306 0.67 -21.13 4.71
CA PHE A 306 0.30 -19.71 4.63
C PHE A 306 1.14 -18.88 3.66
N LEU A 307 2.31 -19.38 3.23
CA LEU A 307 3.33 -18.57 2.57
C LEU A 307 3.66 -19.01 1.15
N ASN A 308 3.99 -18.02 0.32
CA ASN A 308 4.60 -18.17 -0.99
C ASN A 308 5.97 -17.45 -1.06
N ILE A 309 6.14 -16.39 -0.27
CA ILE A 309 7.40 -15.64 -0.13
C ILE A 309 7.66 -15.41 1.36
N VAL A 310 8.91 -15.53 1.80
CA VAL A 310 9.27 -15.30 3.19
C VAL A 310 10.65 -14.66 3.32
N GLY A 311 10.80 -13.70 4.23
CA GLY A 311 12.08 -13.04 4.49
C GLY A 311 12.20 -12.59 5.93
N GLY A 312 12.96 -11.52 6.14
CA GLY A 312 13.13 -10.87 7.42
C GLY A 312 13.11 -9.35 7.32
N CYS A 313 12.70 -8.67 8.39
CA CYS A 313 12.74 -7.21 8.48
C CYS A 313 13.80 -6.79 9.50
N CYS A 314 13.44 -5.97 10.50
CA CYS A 314 14.40 -5.42 11.45
C CYS A 314 15.02 -6.51 12.33
N GLY A 315 16.32 -6.44 12.55
CA GLY A 315 17.11 -7.39 13.35
C GLY A 315 17.58 -8.62 12.58
N THR A 316 17.11 -8.83 11.35
CA THR A 316 17.41 -10.03 10.58
C THR A 316 18.70 -9.89 9.78
N THR A 317 19.51 -10.95 9.79
CA THR A 317 20.85 -10.99 9.18
C THR A 317 20.94 -12.12 8.15
N PRO A 318 22.01 -12.21 7.34
CA PRO A 318 22.23 -13.34 6.45
C PRO A 318 22.12 -14.71 7.14
N ALA A 319 22.55 -14.83 8.40
CA ALA A 319 22.39 -16.07 9.17
C ALA A 319 20.92 -16.43 9.43
N HIS A 320 20.04 -15.43 9.63
CA HIS A 320 18.60 -15.64 9.75
C HIS A 320 18.01 -16.12 8.42
N ILE A 321 18.37 -15.47 7.32
CA ILE A 321 17.88 -15.84 5.98
C ILE A 321 18.32 -17.25 5.60
N GLU A 322 19.55 -17.64 5.89
CA GLU A 322 20.02 -19.01 5.66
C GLU A 322 19.22 -20.04 6.49
N ALA A 323 18.96 -19.73 7.76
CA ALA A 323 18.18 -20.60 8.64
C ALA A 323 16.71 -20.73 8.17
N ILE A 324 16.08 -19.62 7.79
CA ILE A 324 14.72 -19.59 7.24
C ILE A 324 14.67 -20.39 5.93
N ALA A 325 15.57 -20.14 4.99
CA ALA A 325 15.63 -20.83 3.71
C ALA A 325 15.72 -22.35 3.88
N LYS A 326 16.58 -22.82 4.79
CA LYS A 326 16.69 -24.26 5.12
C LYS A 326 15.42 -24.82 5.74
N ALA A 327 14.78 -24.09 6.65
CA ALA A 327 13.60 -24.55 7.35
C ALA A 327 12.38 -24.68 6.42
N VAL A 328 12.19 -23.72 5.50
CA VAL A 328 11.00 -23.70 4.62
C VAL A 328 11.14 -24.53 3.35
N ALA A 329 12.37 -24.89 2.93
CA ALA A 329 12.63 -25.60 1.67
C ALA A 329 11.92 -26.96 1.51
N LYS A 330 11.51 -27.59 2.61
CA LYS A 330 10.79 -28.88 2.61
C LYS A 330 9.27 -28.75 2.48
N HIS A 331 8.74 -27.53 2.53
CA HIS A 331 7.31 -27.24 2.49
C HIS A 331 6.89 -26.75 1.10
N ALA A 332 5.69 -27.12 0.68
CA ALA A 332 5.13 -26.64 -0.58
C ALA A 332 4.66 -25.17 -0.44
N PRO A 333 4.70 -24.37 -1.52
CA PRO A 333 4.11 -23.04 -1.49
C PRO A 333 2.60 -23.11 -1.28
N ARG A 334 2.03 -22.10 -0.61
CA ARG A 334 0.59 -21.95 -0.41
C ARG A 334 -0.17 -22.05 -1.73
N ALA A 335 -1.23 -22.87 -1.74
CA ALA A 335 -2.20 -22.87 -2.82
C ALA A 335 -3.10 -21.63 -2.73
N ILE A 336 -3.23 -20.89 -3.84
CA ILE A 336 -4.13 -19.73 -3.89
C ILE A 336 -5.58 -20.24 -3.86
N PRO A 337 -6.42 -19.78 -2.90
CA PRO A 337 -7.79 -20.24 -2.77
C PRO A 337 -8.67 -19.69 -3.91
N ASP A 338 -9.66 -20.49 -4.34
CA ASP A 338 -10.73 -20.01 -5.21
C ASP A 338 -11.77 -19.27 -4.35
N ILE A 339 -11.84 -17.96 -4.51
CA ILE A 339 -12.71 -17.08 -3.71
C ILE A 339 -13.85 -16.56 -4.61
N PRO A 340 -15.12 -16.80 -4.23
CA PRO A 340 -16.25 -16.32 -5.01
C PRO A 340 -16.24 -14.81 -5.23
N LYS A 341 -16.63 -14.39 -6.43
CA LYS A 341 -16.79 -12.96 -6.75
C LYS A 341 -17.90 -12.35 -5.89
N ALA A 342 -17.57 -11.28 -5.19
CA ALA A 342 -18.47 -10.50 -4.34
C ALA A 342 -18.12 -9.01 -4.42
N CYS A 343 -19.05 -8.14 -4.05
CA CYS A 343 -18.73 -6.72 -3.85
C CYS A 343 -18.07 -6.56 -2.48
N ARG A 344 -16.74 -6.41 -2.49
CA ARG A 344 -15.94 -6.18 -1.29
C ARG A 344 -15.64 -4.70 -1.14
N LEU A 345 -16.02 -4.15 0.00
CA LEU A 345 -15.83 -2.76 0.42
C LEU A 345 -15.04 -2.74 1.74
N SER A 346 -14.59 -1.55 2.15
CA SER A 346 -13.97 -1.37 3.46
C SER A 346 -14.06 0.08 3.94
N GLY A 347 -14.28 0.24 5.24
CA GLY A 347 -13.83 1.41 6.01
C GLY A 347 -12.53 1.05 6.74
N LEU A 348 -12.52 1.14 8.07
CA LEU A 348 -11.53 0.47 8.92
C LEU A 348 -11.78 -1.03 9.02
N GLU A 349 -13.02 -1.47 8.77
CA GLU A 349 -13.44 -2.87 8.80
C GLU A 349 -13.93 -3.32 7.42
N PRO A 350 -13.83 -4.62 7.10
CA PRO A 350 -14.27 -5.14 5.81
C PRO A 350 -15.81 -5.21 5.77
N PHE A 351 -16.38 -4.95 4.60
CA PHE A 351 -17.80 -5.17 4.36
C PHE A 351 -17.99 -5.87 3.01
N THR A 352 -18.52 -7.10 3.04
CA THR A 352 -18.72 -7.92 1.85
C THR A 352 -20.20 -8.07 1.56
N ILE A 353 -20.58 -7.76 0.32
CA ILE A 353 -21.93 -7.97 -0.22
C ILE A 353 -21.85 -9.12 -1.22
N ASP A 354 -22.46 -10.23 -0.87
CA ASP A 354 -22.52 -11.47 -1.64
C ASP A 354 -23.97 -11.98 -1.82
N ARG A 355 -24.14 -13.20 -2.33
CA ARG A 355 -25.45 -13.79 -2.59
C ARG A 355 -26.25 -14.13 -1.32
N ASN A 356 -25.60 -14.21 -0.16
CA ASN A 356 -26.23 -14.53 1.11
C ASN A 356 -26.52 -13.28 1.95
N SER A 357 -26.06 -12.12 1.48
CA SER A 357 -26.24 -10.84 2.14
C SER A 357 -27.72 -10.42 2.12
N LEU A 358 -28.18 -9.82 3.21
CA LEU A 358 -29.48 -9.18 3.28
C LEU A 358 -29.45 -7.82 2.58
N PHE A 359 -30.57 -7.09 2.64
CA PHE A 359 -30.62 -5.70 2.18
C PHE A 359 -29.56 -4.86 2.88
N VAL A 360 -28.79 -4.09 2.10
CA VAL A 360 -27.73 -3.23 2.60
C VAL A 360 -28.27 -1.83 2.80
N ASN A 361 -28.26 -1.35 4.04
CA ASN A 361 -28.73 -0.01 4.36
C ASN A 361 -27.61 1.01 4.10
N VAL A 362 -27.88 1.99 3.24
CA VAL A 362 -27.03 3.17 3.00
C VAL A 362 -27.63 4.35 3.76
N GLY A 363 -26.88 4.95 4.67
CA GLY A 363 -27.31 6.11 5.44
C GLY A 363 -27.32 7.37 4.59
N GLU A 364 -28.51 7.93 4.32
CA GLU A 364 -28.74 9.07 3.42
C GLU A 364 -28.73 10.47 4.10
N ARG A 365 -28.64 10.55 5.43
CA ARG A 365 -28.88 11.80 6.18
C ARG A 365 -27.71 12.77 6.15
N THR A 366 -26.54 12.33 5.71
CA THR A 366 -25.31 13.10 5.49
C THR A 366 -25.29 13.73 4.09
N ASN A 367 -26.43 14.30 3.71
CA ASN A 367 -26.70 14.86 2.39
C ASN A 367 -27.29 16.26 2.53
N ILE A 368 -26.61 17.27 1.97
CA ILE A 368 -27.06 18.68 2.07
C ILE A 368 -28.43 18.89 1.39
N THR A 369 -28.69 18.18 0.29
CA THR A 369 -29.96 18.32 -0.44
C THR A 369 -31.11 17.58 0.24
N GLY A 370 -30.82 16.47 0.93
CA GLY A 370 -31.82 15.57 1.54
C GLY A 370 -32.11 15.82 3.02
N SER A 371 -31.22 16.50 3.76
CA SER A 371 -31.29 16.62 5.21
C SER A 371 -31.16 18.06 5.69
N ALA A 372 -32.29 18.66 6.09
CA ALA A 372 -32.33 20.05 6.57
C ALA A 372 -31.42 20.30 7.79
N LYS A 373 -31.30 19.31 8.70
CA LYS A 373 -30.39 19.40 9.85
C LYS A 373 -28.94 19.45 9.37
N PHE A 374 -28.53 18.51 8.52
CA PHE A 374 -27.15 18.41 8.04
C PHE A 374 -26.76 19.63 7.19
N ALA A 375 -27.62 20.06 6.27
CA ALA A 375 -27.43 21.26 5.47
C ALA A 375 -27.14 22.51 6.31
N ARG A 376 -27.92 22.70 7.39
CA ARG A 376 -27.70 23.81 8.34
C ARG A 376 -26.33 23.70 9.00
N LEU A 377 -25.97 22.52 9.52
CA LEU A 377 -24.71 22.30 10.22
C LEU A 377 -23.48 22.55 9.34
N ILE A 378 -23.52 22.10 8.09
CA ILE A 378 -22.40 22.33 7.15
C ILE A 378 -22.29 23.83 6.79
N ARG A 379 -23.40 24.53 6.54
CA ARG A 379 -23.38 25.98 6.25
C ARG A 379 -22.91 26.82 7.44
N GLU A 380 -23.22 26.39 8.66
CA GLU A 380 -22.78 27.03 9.90
C GLU A 380 -21.36 26.59 10.32
N GLU A 381 -20.69 25.75 9.52
CA GLU A 381 -19.38 25.15 9.80
C GLU A 381 -19.34 24.37 11.14
N ASN A 382 -20.48 23.92 11.64
CA ASN A 382 -20.61 23.10 12.84
C ASN A 382 -20.39 21.62 12.51
N TYR A 383 -19.15 21.29 12.13
CA TYR A 383 -18.77 19.94 11.70
C TYR A 383 -18.84 18.91 12.82
N THR A 384 -18.66 19.31 14.09
CA THR A 384 -18.78 18.41 15.24
C THR A 384 -20.18 17.81 15.34
N GLU A 385 -21.22 18.64 15.32
CA GLU A 385 -22.61 18.13 15.29
C GLU A 385 -22.95 17.41 13.97
N ALA A 386 -22.26 17.75 12.87
CA ALA A 386 -22.44 17.06 11.59
C ALA A 386 -21.91 15.61 11.66
N LEU A 387 -20.80 15.37 12.37
CA LEU A 387 -20.29 14.02 12.64
C LEU A 387 -21.29 13.18 13.44
N GLU A 388 -22.00 13.78 14.40
CA GLU A 388 -23.05 13.07 15.14
C GLU A 388 -24.18 12.55 14.22
N VAL A 389 -24.48 13.27 13.12
CA VAL A 389 -25.46 12.79 12.12
C VAL A 389 -24.95 11.54 11.41
N ALA A 390 -23.66 11.48 11.08
CA ALA A 390 -23.05 10.28 10.50
C ALA A 390 -23.02 9.13 11.51
N LEU A 391 -22.56 9.38 12.73
CA LEU A 391 -22.47 8.39 13.81
C LEU A 391 -23.83 7.76 14.13
N GLN A 392 -24.88 8.57 14.29
CA GLN A 392 -26.24 8.09 14.57
C GLN A 392 -26.76 7.14 13.49
N GLN A 393 -26.37 7.32 12.23
CA GLN A 393 -26.78 6.41 11.16
C GLN A 393 -26.07 5.06 11.29
N VAL A 394 -24.78 5.06 11.59
CA VAL A 394 -23.99 3.85 11.83
C VAL A 394 -24.54 3.08 13.04
N GLU A 395 -24.83 3.76 14.14
CA GLU A 395 -25.44 3.17 15.34
C GLU A 395 -26.85 2.63 15.09
N ALA A 396 -27.62 3.28 14.20
CA ALA A 396 -28.95 2.83 13.78
C ALA A 396 -28.92 1.67 12.77
N GLY A 397 -27.73 1.18 12.39
CA GLY A 397 -27.56 0.00 11.54
C GLY A 397 -27.28 0.29 10.07
N ALA A 398 -26.90 1.51 9.70
CA ALA A 398 -26.36 1.79 8.37
C ALA A 398 -25.02 1.06 8.19
N GLN A 399 -24.89 0.31 7.09
CA GLN A 399 -23.68 -0.46 6.76
C GLN A 399 -22.76 0.31 5.82
N VAL A 400 -23.27 1.38 5.20
CA VAL A 400 -22.53 2.33 4.35
C VAL A 400 -23.09 3.71 4.67
N ILE A 401 -22.26 4.75 4.64
CA ILE A 401 -22.70 6.14 4.80
C ILE A 401 -22.54 6.89 3.48
N ASP A 402 -23.62 7.49 2.99
CA ASP A 402 -23.63 8.36 1.82
C ASP A 402 -23.29 9.79 2.22
N ILE A 403 -22.35 10.41 1.54
CA ILE A 403 -21.90 11.78 1.85
C ILE A 403 -22.05 12.62 0.59
N ASN A 404 -22.98 13.57 0.64
CA ASN A 404 -23.22 14.54 -0.43
C ASN A 404 -23.05 15.96 0.10
N MET A 405 -22.17 16.73 -0.56
CA MET A 405 -21.84 18.11 -0.24
C MET A 405 -22.25 19.09 -1.36
N ASP A 406 -23.13 18.67 -2.27
CA ASP A 406 -23.54 19.48 -3.42
C ASP A 406 -24.51 20.58 -3.00
N GLU A 407 -24.05 21.83 -3.05
CA GLU A 407 -24.88 23.01 -2.83
C GLU A 407 -24.31 24.21 -3.59
N GLY A 408 -25.17 24.95 -4.30
CA GLY A 408 -24.73 26.04 -5.19
C GLY A 408 -24.00 27.20 -4.50
N MET A 409 -24.16 27.36 -3.19
CA MET A 409 -23.56 28.45 -2.39
C MET A 409 -22.34 27.99 -1.57
N LEU A 410 -21.96 26.71 -1.61
CA LEU A 410 -20.84 26.15 -0.88
C LEU A 410 -19.70 25.75 -1.82
N ASP A 411 -18.48 25.81 -1.31
CA ASP A 411 -17.36 25.08 -1.92
C ASP A 411 -17.51 23.58 -1.59
N SER A 412 -18.29 22.88 -2.41
CA SER A 412 -18.57 21.45 -2.23
C SER A 412 -17.31 20.59 -2.14
N LYS A 413 -16.24 20.94 -2.88
CA LYS A 413 -14.98 20.23 -2.85
C LYS A 413 -14.31 20.39 -1.48
N LYS A 414 -14.19 21.63 -1.00
CA LYS A 414 -13.61 21.91 0.33
C LYS A 414 -14.43 21.30 1.47
N ALA A 415 -15.76 21.36 1.38
CA ALA A 415 -16.65 20.78 2.39
C ALA A 415 -16.50 19.25 2.44
N MET A 416 -16.43 18.59 1.28
CA MET A 416 -16.19 17.14 1.18
C MET A 416 -14.87 16.74 1.84
N VAL A 417 -13.77 17.41 1.48
CA VAL A 417 -12.44 17.14 2.04
C VAL A 417 -12.43 17.36 3.55
N THR A 418 -12.95 18.49 4.02
CA THR A 418 -13.00 18.81 5.46
C THR A 418 -13.75 17.72 6.23
N PHE A 419 -14.95 17.35 5.78
CA PHE A 419 -15.78 16.40 6.49
C PHE A 419 -15.20 14.98 6.49
N LEU A 420 -14.64 14.52 5.36
CA LEU A 420 -14.02 13.20 5.29
C LEU A 420 -12.74 13.10 6.14
N ASN A 421 -11.93 14.16 6.18
CA ASN A 421 -10.75 14.20 7.04
C ASN A 421 -11.12 14.12 8.53
N LEU A 422 -12.25 14.73 8.91
CA LEU A 422 -12.80 14.62 10.27
C LEU A 422 -13.36 13.23 10.55
N ILE A 423 -14.11 12.63 9.62
CA ILE A 423 -14.60 11.25 9.74
C ILE A 423 -13.45 10.25 9.94
N ALA A 424 -12.32 10.45 9.26
CA ALA A 424 -11.15 9.59 9.44
C ALA A 424 -10.59 9.62 10.89
N GLY A 425 -10.86 10.69 11.65
CA GLY A 425 -10.54 10.80 13.08
C GLY A 425 -11.56 10.16 14.01
N GLU A 426 -12.69 9.67 13.49
CA GLU A 426 -13.78 9.06 14.25
C GLU A 426 -13.89 7.55 13.91
N PRO A 427 -13.28 6.64 14.69
CA PRO A 427 -13.24 5.21 14.39
C PRO A 427 -14.63 4.56 14.24
N ASP A 428 -15.60 4.99 15.05
CA ASP A 428 -16.96 4.44 15.01
C ASP A 428 -17.71 4.77 13.72
N ILE A 429 -17.37 5.89 13.08
CA ILE A 429 -17.90 6.29 11.77
C ILE A 429 -17.09 5.63 10.66
N SER A 430 -15.76 5.77 10.72
CA SER A 430 -14.85 5.31 9.66
C SER A 430 -14.74 3.78 9.56
N ARG A 431 -15.26 3.00 10.52
CA ARG A 431 -15.33 1.54 10.41
C ARG A 431 -16.13 1.05 9.21
N VAL A 432 -17.19 1.76 8.82
CA VAL A 432 -18.03 1.37 7.66
C VAL A 432 -17.55 2.04 6.35
N PRO A 433 -17.79 1.43 5.17
CA PRO A 433 -17.48 2.06 3.90
C PRO A 433 -18.23 3.38 3.69
N ILE A 434 -17.60 4.29 2.94
CA ILE A 434 -18.16 5.59 2.58
C ILE A 434 -18.58 5.57 1.11
N MET A 435 -19.80 6.05 0.84
CA MET A 435 -20.28 6.37 -0.51
C MET A 435 -20.11 7.88 -0.74
N ILE A 436 -19.23 8.22 -1.68
CA ILE A 436 -18.95 9.60 -2.07
C ILE A 436 -19.97 10.00 -3.12
N ASP A 437 -20.90 10.89 -2.74
CA ASP A 437 -21.99 11.34 -3.58
C ASP A 437 -21.78 12.78 -4.08
N SER A 438 -21.73 12.94 -5.40
CA SER A 438 -21.78 14.24 -6.05
C SER A 438 -22.16 14.11 -7.53
N SER A 439 -22.77 15.16 -8.05
CA SER A 439 -22.98 15.38 -9.48
C SER A 439 -21.73 15.88 -10.23
N LYS A 440 -20.67 16.24 -9.49
CA LYS A 440 -19.43 16.83 -9.99
C LYS A 440 -18.25 15.89 -9.78
N TRP A 441 -17.55 15.51 -10.84
CA TRP A 441 -16.43 14.56 -10.77
C TRP A 441 -15.31 15.07 -9.85
N GLU A 442 -14.99 16.38 -9.90
CA GLU A 442 -13.94 16.98 -9.09
C GLU A 442 -14.20 16.90 -7.57
N VAL A 443 -15.47 16.77 -7.16
CA VAL A 443 -15.85 16.54 -5.75
C VAL A 443 -15.74 15.07 -5.39
N ILE A 444 -16.16 14.16 -6.30
CA ILE A 444 -15.99 12.71 -6.14
C ILE A 444 -14.50 12.38 -5.98
N GLU A 445 -13.67 12.88 -6.89
CA GLU A 445 -12.23 12.63 -6.91
C GLU A 445 -11.56 13.19 -5.65
N ALA A 446 -11.94 14.38 -5.20
CA ALA A 446 -11.46 14.93 -3.93
C ALA A 446 -11.84 14.04 -2.74
N GLY A 447 -13.04 13.46 -2.73
CA GLY A 447 -13.45 12.52 -1.69
C GLY A 447 -12.70 11.19 -1.72
N LEU A 448 -12.46 10.63 -2.92
CA LEU A 448 -11.66 9.41 -3.09
C LEU A 448 -10.23 9.56 -2.56
N LYS A 449 -9.66 10.77 -2.66
CA LYS A 449 -8.34 11.13 -2.13
C LYS A 449 -8.30 11.27 -0.60
N CYS A 450 -9.43 11.21 0.09
CA CYS A 450 -9.53 11.32 1.55
C CYS A 450 -9.86 9.99 2.26
N ILE A 451 -10.24 8.93 1.53
CA ILE A 451 -10.69 7.67 2.13
C ILE A 451 -9.66 6.55 1.98
N GLN A 452 -9.20 6.01 3.11
CA GLN A 452 -8.23 4.90 3.14
C GLN A 452 -8.84 3.56 2.70
N GLY A 453 -10.14 3.35 2.95
CA GLY A 453 -10.88 2.16 2.58
C GLY A 453 -11.28 2.10 1.11
N LYS A 454 -11.95 1.00 0.74
CA LYS A 454 -12.64 0.85 -0.54
C LYS A 454 -14.07 1.35 -0.41
N GLY A 455 -14.26 2.62 -0.76
CA GLY A 455 -15.56 3.28 -0.82
C GLY A 455 -16.33 3.03 -2.12
N ILE A 456 -17.43 3.76 -2.26
CA ILE A 456 -18.33 3.71 -3.42
C ILE A 456 -18.40 5.09 -4.06
N VAL A 457 -18.30 5.16 -5.38
CA VAL A 457 -18.57 6.37 -6.16
C VAL A 457 -20.05 6.41 -6.51
N ASN A 458 -20.75 7.47 -6.09
CA ASN A 458 -22.13 7.76 -6.42
C ASN A 458 -22.21 9.14 -7.13
N SER A 459 -22.13 9.22 -8.44
CA SER A 459 -22.16 8.14 -9.42
C SER A 459 -21.47 8.56 -10.70
N ILE A 460 -21.30 7.61 -11.63
CA ILE A 460 -20.93 7.93 -13.01
C ILE A 460 -22.06 7.50 -13.96
N SER A 461 -22.09 8.07 -15.16
CA SER A 461 -23.10 7.79 -16.17
C SER A 461 -22.60 8.07 -17.58
N MET A 462 -23.38 7.76 -18.60
CA MET A 462 -23.09 8.09 -20.00
C MET A 462 -23.74 9.42 -20.44
N LYS A 463 -24.21 10.25 -19.49
CA LYS A 463 -24.84 11.56 -19.78
C LYS A 463 -23.96 12.46 -20.65
N GLU A 464 -22.64 12.45 -20.41
CA GLU A 464 -21.64 13.23 -21.16
C GLU A 464 -20.98 12.40 -22.27
N GLY A 465 -21.54 11.25 -22.60
CA GLY A 465 -21.04 10.32 -23.60
C GLY A 465 -20.12 9.23 -23.04
N VAL A 466 -19.84 8.24 -23.90
CA VAL A 466 -19.05 7.03 -23.54
C VAL A 466 -17.61 7.35 -23.15
N GLU A 467 -16.97 8.32 -23.79
CA GLU A 467 -15.55 8.58 -23.53
C GLU A 467 -15.34 9.23 -22.16
N ALA A 468 -16.22 10.15 -21.74
CA ALA A 468 -16.24 10.69 -20.38
C ALA A 468 -16.51 9.58 -19.35
N PHE A 469 -17.51 8.72 -19.61
CA PHE A 469 -17.78 7.55 -18.77
C PHE A 469 -16.55 6.63 -18.61
N LYS A 470 -15.90 6.27 -19.72
CA LYS A 470 -14.69 5.42 -19.69
C LYS A 470 -13.55 6.09 -18.95
N HIS A 471 -13.37 7.40 -19.10
CA HIS A 471 -12.35 8.15 -18.37
C HIS A 471 -12.58 8.05 -16.86
N HIS A 472 -13.77 8.40 -16.37
CA HIS A 472 -14.12 8.30 -14.96
C HIS A 472 -14.08 6.86 -14.45
N ALA A 473 -14.53 5.87 -15.24
CA ALA A 473 -14.46 4.46 -14.88
C ALA A 473 -13.03 3.95 -14.72
N ARG A 474 -12.08 4.40 -15.56
CA ARG A 474 -10.65 4.10 -15.41
C ARG A 474 -10.08 4.69 -14.13
N LEU A 475 -10.43 5.94 -13.81
CA LEU A 475 -10.03 6.57 -12.55
C LEU A 475 -10.62 5.85 -11.33
N CYS A 476 -11.91 5.50 -11.33
CA CYS A 476 -12.51 4.69 -10.26
C CYS A 476 -11.76 3.37 -10.05
N LYS A 477 -11.36 2.71 -11.14
CA LYS A 477 -10.56 1.49 -11.09
C LYS A 477 -9.17 1.73 -10.46
N ARG A 478 -8.50 2.83 -10.84
CA ARG A 478 -7.18 3.22 -10.31
C ARG A 478 -7.23 3.63 -8.83
N TYR A 479 -8.29 4.34 -8.41
CA TYR A 479 -8.55 4.64 -6.99
C TYR A 479 -9.03 3.43 -6.17
N GLY A 480 -9.41 2.34 -6.85
CA GLY A 480 -9.88 1.11 -6.21
C GLY A 480 -11.31 1.17 -5.67
N ALA A 481 -12.16 2.06 -6.18
CA ALA A 481 -13.53 2.24 -5.68
C ALA A 481 -14.55 1.28 -6.33
N ALA A 482 -15.62 0.96 -5.59
CA ALA A 482 -16.85 0.48 -6.21
C ALA A 482 -17.60 1.64 -6.86
N VAL A 483 -18.56 1.35 -7.76
CA VAL A 483 -19.19 2.39 -8.59
C VAL A 483 -20.68 2.14 -8.73
N VAL A 484 -21.49 3.16 -8.47
CA VAL A 484 -22.88 3.24 -8.91
C VAL A 484 -22.88 3.80 -10.33
N VAL A 485 -23.42 3.02 -11.28
CA VAL A 485 -23.62 3.47 -12.66
C VAL A 485 -25.09 3.82 -12.83
N MET A 486 -25.38 5.10 -13.07
CA MET A 486 -26.75 5.55 -13.27
C MET A 486 -27.26 5.12 -14.64
N ALA A 487 -28.52 4.69 -14.71
CA ALA A 487 -29.24 4.48 -15.96
C ALA A 487 -29.59 5.83 -16.62
N PHE A 488 -28.55 6.55 -17.05
CA PHE A 488 -28.58 7.89 -17.62
C PHE A 488 -27.55 7.94 -18.74
N ASP A 489 -27.98 8.24 -19.96
CA ASP A 489 -27.11 8.40 -21.12
C ASP A 489 -27.36 9.73 -21.85
N GLU A 490 -26.83 9.88 -23.06
CA GLU A 490 -26.89 11.11 -23.85
C GLU A 490 -28.34 11.56 -24.14
N ALA A 491 -29.32 10.65 -24.09
CA ALA A 491 -30.73 10.95 -24.32
C ALA A 491 -31.49 11.36 -23.05
N GLY A 492 -30.88 11.27 -21.87
CA GLY A 492 -31.53 11.58 -20.60
C GLY A 492 -31.55 10.41 -19.61
N GLN A 493 -32.25 10.64 -18.50
CA GLN A 493 -32.48 9.62 -17.48
C GLN A 493 -33.50 8.58 -17.98
N ALA A 494 -33.22 7.29 -17.76
CA ALA A 494 -34.14 6.23 -18.12
C ALA A 494 -35.41 6.22 -17.25
N ASP A 495 -36.55 6.44 -17.89
CA ASP A 495 -37.89 6.47 -17.28
C ASP A 495 -38.67 5.16 -17.49
N THR A 496 -38.33 4.35 -18.50
CA THR A 496 -38.95 3.05 -18.79
C THR A 496 -38.06 1.87 -18.41
N ALA A 497 -38.67 0.69 -18.22
CA ALA A 497 -37.93 -0.53 -17.87
C ALA A 497 -37.02 -1.01 -19.01
N GLU A 498 -37.47 -0.82 -20.25
CA GLU A 498 -36.72 -1.13 -21.47
C GLU A 498 -35.47 -0.25 -21.55
N ARG A 499 -35.62 1.07 -21.35
CA ARG A 499 -34.50 2.00 -21.38
C ARG A 499 -33.49 1.75 -20.27
N LYS A 500 -33.95 1.41 -19.06
CA LYS A 500 -33.07 1.00 -17.95
C LYS A 500 -32.23 -0.22 -18.32
N ARG A 501 -32.84 -1.26 -18.92
CA ARG A 501 -32.12 -2.46 -19.36
C ARG A 501 -31.12 -2.17 -20.47
N GLU A 502 -31.51 -1.35 -21.45
CA GLU A 502 -30.66 -0.95 -22.57
C GLU A 502 -29.38 -0.24 -22.07
N ILE A 503 -29.54 0.78 -21.22
CA ILE A 503 -28.40 1.55 -20.70
C ILE A 503 -27.50 0.68 -19.82
N CYS A 504 -28.06 -0.16 -18.94
CA CYS A 504 -27.26 -1.01 -18.06
C CYS A 504 -26.56 -2.16 -18.79
N GLN A 505 -27.04 -2.57 -19.98
CA GLN A 505 -26.39 -3.60 -20.80
C GLN A 505 -25.22 -3.05 -21.62
N ARG A 506 -25.33 -1.79 -22.06
CA ARG A 506 -24.28 -1.03 -22.74
C ARG A 506 -23.14 -0.71 -21.77
#